data_AF-A0A9W9VTD8-F1
#
_entry.id   AF-A0A9W9VTD8-F1
#
_cell.length_a   1.000
_cell.length_b   1.000
_cell.length_c   1.000
_cell.angle_alpha   90.00
_cell.angle_beta   90.00
_cell.angle_gamma   90.00
#
_symmetry.space_group_name_H-M   'P 1'
#
loop_
_entity.id
_entity.type
_entity.pdbx_description
1 polymer ?
#
loop_
_entity_poly.entity_id
_entity_poly.type
_entity_poly.pdbx_seq_one_letter_code
_entity_poly.pdbx_strand_id
1 'polypeptide(L)'
;MYFNSNLSLLILLPLVPADGICPGYNYAFFNGGNKWFYTADDSCTIVATGYCDNICDCYEWGCGPAGSVDKLRVNGLWYYCRADIAPGTCGWTGNQIANRSPESCCRNDGRLNLEEGLISKRHADAIMATNALLEGHEEEYENAERHGHDLARLRRRQLSEVEKYTKREEEAAKLGDD
;
A
#
# COMPACT_ATOMS: atom_id res chain seq x y z
N MET A 1 -29.14 -3.58 -7.46
CA MET A 1 -27.97 -2.98 -6.78
C MET A 1 -26.75 -3.34 -7.59
N TYR A 2 -26.16 -2.37 -8.30
CA TYR A 2 -24.96 -2.58 -9.10
C TYR A 2 -23.75 -2.51 -8.16
N PHE A 3 -23.09 -3.64 -7.90
CA PHE A 3 -21.76 -3.65 -7.32
C PHE A 3 -20.80 -3.17 -8.41
N ASN A 4 -20.41 -1.89 -8.34
CA ASN A 4 -19.33 -1.36 -9.15
C ASN A 4 -18.04 -2.09 -8.77
N SER A 5 -17.66 -3.09 -9.57
CA SER A 5 -16.36 -3.77 -9.50
C SER A 5 -15.25 -2.87 -10.01
N ASN A 6 -14.97 -1.81 -9.25
CA ASN A 6 -13.73 -1.04 -9.34
C ASN A 6 -12.93 -1.30 -8.05
N LEU A 7 -12.60 -2.57 -7.79
CA LEU A 7 -11.51 -2.85 -6.85
C LEU A 7 -10.22 -2.47 -7.58
N SER A 8 -9.78 -1.25 -7.30
CA SER A 8 -8.48 -0.70 -7.69
C SER A 8 -7.36 -1.69 -7.40
N LEU A 9 -6.80 -2.26 -8.46
CA LEU A 9 -5.51 -2.94 -8.45
C LEU A 9 -4.69 -2.31 -9.59
N LEU A 10 -4.24 -1.08 -9.35
CA LEU A 10 -3.13 -0.50 -10.08
C LEU A 10 -1.95 -0.46 -9.10
N ILE A 11 -1.06 -1.43 -9.23
CA ILE A 11 0.35 -1.26 -8.85
C ILE A 11 1.16 -1.74 -10.04
N LEU A 12 1.39 -0.82 -10.97
CA LEU A 12 2.54 -0.89 -11.85
C LEU A 12 3.71 -0.35 -11.02
N LEU A 13 4.57 -1.22 -10.49
CA LEU A 13 5.88 -0.80 -9.97
C LEU A 13 6.63 -0.13 -11.14
N PRO A 14 6.85 1.20 -11.13
CA PRO A 14 7.76 1.77 -12.08
C PRO A 14 9.17 1.61 -11.48
N LEU A 15 10.14 1.37 -12.36
CA LEU A 15 11.49 1.90 -12.13
C LEU A 15 11.29 3.32 -11.62
N VAL A 16 11.66 3.60 -10.36
CA VAL A 16 11.43 4.88 -9.67
C VAL A 16 11.43 6.02 -10.70
N PRO A 17 10.27 6.53 -11.14
CA PRO A 17 10.26 7.86 -11.71
C PRO A 17 10.66 8.74 -10.53
N ALA A 18 11.33 9.85 -10.78
CA ALA A 18 11.80 10.74 -9.72
C ALA A 18 10.68 11.33 -8.81
N ASP A 19 9.42 10.87 -8.95
CA ASP A 19 8.20 11.48 -8.44
C ASP A 19 7.20 10.50 -7.75
N GLY A 20 7.58 9.24 -7.48
CA GLY A 20 6.70 8.24 -6.83
C GLY A 20 7.01 7.99 -5.34
N ILE A 21 6.07 7.37 -4.61
CA ILE A 21 6.22 7.04 -3.18
C ILE A 21 5.96 5.56 -2.90
N CYS A 22 6.44 5.08 -1.75
CA CYS A 22 6.02 3.83 -1.14
C CYS A 22 6.13 2.61 -2.08
N PRO A 23 7.31 2.34 -2.67
CA PRO A 23 7.46 1.29 -3.66
C PRO A 23 7.08 -0.09 -3.09
N GLY A 24 6.16 -0.77 -3.77
CA GLY A 24 5.64 -2.07 -3.34
C GLY A 24 4.62 -1.99 -2.20
N TYR A 25 4.03 -0.83 -1.94
CA TYR A 25 2.88 -0.64 -1.06
C TYR A 25 1.68 -0.13 -1.86
N ASN A 26 0.47 -0.26 -1.33
CA ASN A 26 -0.75 0.20 -2.01
C ASN A 26 -0.99 1.70 -1.80
N TYR A 27 -0.75 2.17 -0.58
CA TYR A 27 -1.10 3.52 -0.17
C TYR A 27 -0.05 4.11 0.76
N ALA A 28 -0.16 5.41 0.97
CA ALA A 28 0.72 6.20 1.80
C ALA A 28 -0.10 7.18 2.64
N PHE A 29 0.30 7.36 3.90
CA PHE A 29 -0.32 8.30 4.82
C PHE A 29 0.50 9.59 4.94
N PHE A 30 -0.19 10.72 4.97
CA PHE A 30 0.39 12.05 5.17
C PHE A 30 -0.39 12.81 6.24
N ASN A 31 0.33 13.34 7.24
CA ASN A 31 -0.20 14.36 8.13
C ASN A 31 -0.11 15.73 7.46
N GLY A 32 -1.25 16.27 7.04
CA GLY A 32 -1.35 17.59 6.40
C GLY A 32 -0.93 18.76 7.30
N GLY A 33 -0.91 18.56 8.61
CA GLY A 33 -0.91 19.66 9.58
C GLY A 33 -2.29 20.33 9.65
N ASN A 34 -2.48 21.19 10.65
CA ASN A 34 -3.75 21.89 10.88
C ASN A 34 -4.98 20.96 10.83
N LYS A 35 -4.86 19.77 11.44
CA LYS A 35 -5.93 18.75 11.53
C LYS A 35 -6.34 18.12 10.20
N TRP A 36 -5.64 18.41 9.10
CA TRP A 36 -5.85 17.76 7.81
C TRP A 36 -4.96 16.53 7.67
N PHE A 37 -5.50 15.48 7.07
CA PHE A 37 -4.82 14.22 6.83
C PHE A 37 -5.17 13.68 5.44
N TYR A 38 -4.21 13.00 4.81
CA TYR A 38 -4.34 12.52 3.45
C TYR A 38 -3.86 11.07 3.34
N THR A 39 -4.56 10.32 2.50
CA THR A 39 -4.10 9.03 1.98
C THR A 39 -3.92 9.18 0.48
N ALA A 40 -2.78 8.75 -0.05
CA ALA A 40 -2.51 8.74 -1.48
C ALA A 40 -2.04 7.36 -1.95
N ASP A 41 -2.19 7.08 -3.24
CA ASP A 41 -1.56 5.93 -3.88
C ASP A 41 -0.08 6.20 -4.20
N ASP A 42 0.59 5.18 -4.75
CA ASP A 42 2.00 5.23 -5.15
C ASP A 42 2.30 6.24 -6.28
N SER A 43 1.25 6.69 -6.98
CA SER A 43 1.30 7.74 -8.01
C SER A 43 1.13 9.17 -7.45
N CYS A 44 1.09 9.33 -6.13
CA CYS A 44 0.84 10.60 -5.44
C CYS A 44 -0.54 11.21 -5.74
N THR A 45 -1.51 10.36 -6.07
CA THR A 45 -2.92 10.75 -6.20
C THR A 45 -3.60 10.59 -4.85
N ILE A 46 -4.19 11.67 -4.32
CA ILE A 46 -4.94 11.63 -3.05
C ILE A 46 -6.24 10.85 -3.27
N VAL A 47 -6.42 9.76 -2.52
CA VAL A 47 -7.59 8.87 -2.58
C VAL A 47 -8.51 9.00 -1.37
N ALA A 48 -8.00 9.51 -0.25
CA ALA A 48 -8.82 9.87 0.91
C ALA A 48 -8.29 11.14 1.58
N THR A 49 -9.20 11.92 2.15
CA THR A 49 -8.89 13.16 2.87
C THR A 49 -9.84 13.30 4.05
N GLY A 50 -9.37 13.93 5.12
CA GLY A 50 -10.14 14.06 6.34
C GLY A 50 -9.61 15.18 7.22
N TYR A 51 -10.51 15.69 8.03
CA TYR A 51 -10.26 16.79 8.97
C TYR A 51 -10.76 16.38 10.35
N CYS A 52 -9.85 16.17 11.31
CA CYS A 52 -10.19 15.77 12.67
C CYS A 52 -9.24 16.34 13.70
N ASP A 53 -9.78 16.63 14.89
CA ASP A 53 -8.99 17.07 16.04
C ASP A 53 -7.99 16.00 16.50
N ASN A 54 -8.41 14.74 16.38
CA ASN A 54 -7.63 13.56 16.68
C ASN A 54 -7.76 12.58 15.51
N ILE A 55 -6.62 12.24 14.90
CA ILE A 55 -6.56 11.34 13.74
C ILE A 55 -7.16 9.96 14.03
N CYS A 56 -7.05 9.50 15.27
CA CYS A 56 -7.53 8.19 15.67
C CYS A 56 -9.06 8.09 15.77
N ASP A 57 -9.75 9.23 15.72
CA ASP A 57 -11.21 9.31 15.72
C ASP A 57 -11.78 9.50 14.31
N CYS A 58 -10.92 9.72 13.30
CA CYS A 58 -11.34 9.77 11.90
C CYS A 58 -11.67 8.36 11.38
N TYR A 59 -12.66 8.25 10.50
CA TYR A 59 -13.14 6.97 9.99
C TYR A 59 -12.15 6.28 9.02
N GLU A 60 -11.37 7.08 8.29
CA GLU A 60 -10.45 6.64 7.24
C GLU A 60 -9.13 6.09 7.79
N TRP A 61 -8.83 6.30 9.08
CA TRP A 61 -7.57 5.93 9.71
C TRP A 61 -7.80 5.18 11.00
N GLY A 62 -6.93 4.22 11.27
CA GLY A 62 -6.83 3.59 12.57
C GLY A 62 -5.46 3.86 13.17
N CYS A 63 -5.44 3.97 14.49
CA CYS A 63 -4.22 4.13 15.25
C CYS A 63 -3.87 2.87 16.03
N GLY A 64 -2.57 2.62 16.11
CA GLY A 64 -2.02 1.57 16.95
C GLY A 64 -1.92 2.02 18.41
N PRO A 65 -1.42 1.13 19.30
CA PRO A 65 -1.30 1.42 20.74
C PRO A 65 -0.44 2.65 21.07
N ALA A 66 0.50 3.00 20.19
CA ALA A 66 1.36 4.18 20.34
C ALA A 66 0.68 5.51 19.93
N GLY A 67 -0.56 5.46 19.43
CA GLY A 67 -1.30 6.64 18.96
C GLY A 67 -0.90 7.12 17.56
N SER A 68 0.01 6.42 16.89
CA SER A 68 0.34 6.65 15.47
C SER A 68 -0.61 5.90 14.55
N VAL A 69 -0.87 6.44 13.36
CA VAL A 69 -1.64 5.75 12.33
C VAL A 69 -0.92 4.46 11.92
N ASP A 70 -1.60 3.33 12.13
CA ASP A 70 -1.09 1.99 11.80
C ASP A 70 -1.97 1.28 10.77
N LYS A 71 -3.11 1.86 10.40
CA LYS A 71 -3.97 1.35 9.33
C LYS A 71 -4.75 2.44 8.63
N LEU A 72 -5.05 2.21 7.35
CA LEU A 72 -5.89 3.06 6.52
C LEU A 72 -7.10 2.27 6.06
N ARG A 73 -8.22 2.98 5.86
CA ARG A 73 -9.40 2.45 5.20
C ARG A 73 -9.58 3.12 3.85
N VAL A 74 -9.46 2.34 2.78
CA VAL A 74 -9.66 2.82 1.41
C VAL A 74 -10.63 1.88 0.70
N ASN A 75 -11.67 2.43 0.09
CA ASN A 75 -12.72 1.67 -0.60
C ASN A 75 -13.34 0.55 0.26
N GLY A 76 -13.47 0.81 1.57
CA GLY A 76 -14.06 -0.14 2.51
C GLY A 76 -13.10 -1.20 3.05
N LEU A 77 -11.89 -1.34 2.49
CA LEU A 77 -10.86 -2.29 2.91
C LEU A 77 -9.81 -1.66 3.80
N TRP A 78 -9.22 -2.46 4.67
CA TRP A 78 -8.13 -2.10 5.56
C TRP A 78 -6.76 -2.38 4.95
N TYR A 79 -5.84 -1.47 5.23
CA TYR A 79 -4.43 -1.53 4.84
C TYR A 79 -3.58 -1.28 6.06
N TYR A 80 -2.63 -2.17 6.36
CA TYR A 80 -1.72 -2.04 7.50
C TYR A 80 -0.48 -1.23 7.10
N CYS A 81 -0.08 -0.30 7.97
CA CYS A 81 0.96 0.69 7.71
C CYS A 81 2.28 0.39 8.42
N ARG A 82 3.39 0.70 7.74
CA ARG A 82 4.76 0.65 8.28
C ARG A 82 5.43 2.01 8.13
N ALA A 83 6.13 2.43 9.19
CA ALA A 83 6.78 3.74 9.26
C ALA A 83 8.29 3.67 8.98
N ASP A 84 8.89 2.48 8.98
CA ASP A 84 10.33 2.20 8.92
C ASP A 84 10.84 1.88 7.50
N ILE A 85 10.17 2.42 6.50
CA ILE A 85 10.47 2.15 5.09
C ILE A 85 10.98 3.41 4.39
N ALA A 86 11.78 3.24 3.34
CA ALA A 86 12.23 4.34 2.50
C ALA A 86 11.07 4.82 1.61
N PRO A 87 10.31 5.87 2.00
CA PRO A 87 8.99 6.11 1.43
C PRO A 87 9.07 6.87 0.11
N GLY A 88 10.24 7.37 -0.27
CA GLY A 88 10.37 8.34 -1.36
C GLY A 88 9.71 9.68 -1.02
N THR A 89 9.50 10.49 -2.04
CA THR A 89 8.88 11.80 -1.92
C THR A 89 8.00 12.02 -3.14
N CYS A 90 6.79 12.55 -2.93
CA CYS A 90 5.99 13.01 -4.05
C CYS A 90 6.70 14.17 -4.74
N GLY A 91 6.82 14.10 -6.06
CA GLY A 91 7.32 15.21 -6.86
C GLY A 91 6.37 16.42 -6.84
N TRP A 92 6.53 17.31 -7.81
CA TRP A 92 5.59 18.42 -7.98
C TRP A 92 4.25 17.92 -8.55
N THR A 93 3.25 17.79 -7.70
CA THR A 93 1.93 17.22 -8.04
C THR A 93 0.79 18.25 -8.04
N GLY A 94 1.07 19.52 -7.72
CA GLY A 94 0.06 20.59 -7.64
C GLY A 94 -1.00 20.40 -6.55
N ASN A 95 -0.83 19.41 -5.66
CA ASN A 95 -1.74 19.08 -4.58
C ASN A 95 -1.08 19.25 -3.20
N GLN A 96 -1.82 18.94 -2.14
CA GLN A 96 -1.43 19.18 -0.74
C GLN A 96 -0.25 18.31 -0.27
N ILE A 97 0.11 17.27 -1.04
CA ILE A 97 1.23 16.37 -0.75
C ILE A 97 2.45 16.60 -1.64
N ALA A 98 2.44 17.65 -2.48
CA ALA A 98 3.56 17.98 -3.36
C ALA A 98 4.85 18.22 -2.56
N ASN A 99 5.96 17.63 -3.01
CA ASN A 99 7.28 17.69 -2.36
C ASN A 99 7.31 17.14 -0.92
N ARG A 100 6.43 16.21 -0.57
CA ARG A 100 6.37 15.62 0.77
C ARG A 100 6.68 14.12 0.74
N SER A 101 7.41 13.68 1.76
CA SER A 101 7.51 12.25 2.09
C SER A 101 6.30 11.86 2.93
N PRO A 102 5.68 10.70 2.68
CA PRO A 102 4.67 10.15 3.58
C PRO A 102 5.29 9.76 4.93
N GLU A 103 4.43 9.69 5.94
CA GLU A 103 4.81 9.22 7.29
C GLU A 103 4.84 7.70 7.39
N SER A 104 3.99 7.03 6.62
CA SER A 104 3.95 5.57 6.54
C SER A 104 3.41 5.12 5.19
N CYS A 105 3.79 3.90 4.80
CA CYS A 105 3.20 3.22 3.64
C CYS A 105 2.46 1.98 4.08
N CYS A 106 1.38 1.66 3.38
CA CYS A 106 0.40 0.71 3.83
C CYS A 106 0.07 -0.31 2.74
N ARG A 107 0.02 -1.58 3.14
CA ARG A 107 -0.32 -2.73 2.30
C ARG A 107 -1.66 -3.31 2.71
N ASN A 108 -2.35 -3.93 1.76
CA ASN A 108 -3.64 -4.56 2.03
C ASN A 108 -3.52 -5.59 3.17
N ASP A 109 -4.34 -5.43 4.21
CA ASP A 109 -4.38 -6.36 5.34
C ASP A 109 -5.43 -7.45 5.06
N GLY A 110 -5.02 -8.46 4.30
CA GLY A 110 -5.88 -9.58 3.95
C GLY A 110 -6.47 -10.29 5.17
N ARG A 111 -5.73 -10.36 6.28
CA ARG A 111 -6.18 -11.02 7.51
C ARG A 111 -7.28 -10.22 8.19
N LEU A 112 -7.07 -8.93 8.43
CA LEU A 112 -8.09 -8.07 9.05
C LEU A 112 -9.33 -7.98 8.15
N ASN A 113 -9.14 -7.85 6.84
CA ASN A 113 -10.26 -7.80 5.89
C ASN A 113 -11.08 -9.10 5.90
N LEU A 114 -10.45 -10.27 6.09
CA LEU A 114 -11.16 -11.54 6.27
C LEU A 114 -11.90 -11.58 7.61
N GLU A 115 -11.24 -11.18 8.70
CA GLU A 115 -11.82 -11.16 10.04
C GLU A 115 -13.07 -10.26 10.13
N GLU A 116 -13.08 -9.15 9.38
CA GLU A 116 -14.24 -8.26 9.27
C GLU A 116 -15.26 -8.68 8.20
N GLY A 117 -15.04 -9.79 7.49
CA GLY A 117 -15.96 -10.30 6.46
C GLY A 117 -16.03 -9.42 5.22
N LEU A 118 -14.99 -8.62 4.95
CA LEU A 118 -14.91 -7.71 3.80
C LEU A 118 -14.44 -8.41 2.53
N ILE A 119 -13.70 -9.51 2.68
CA ILE A 119 -13.20 -10.33 1.56
C ILE A 119 -13.35 -11.82 1.86
N SER A 120 -13.29 -12.62 0.80
CA SER A 120 -13.30 -14.07 0.85
C SER A 120 -11.99 -14.61 1.44
N LYS A 121 -12.01 -15.83 1.99
CA LYS A 121 -10.79 -16.48 2.48
C LYS A 121 -9.78 -16.64 1.34
N ARG A 122 -10.24 -17.03 0.16
CA ARG A 122 -9.40 -17.16 -1.03
C ARG A 122 -8.68 -15.85 -1.39
N HIS A 123 -9.38 -14.72 -1.30
CA HIS A 123 -8.81 -13.40 -1.57
C HIS A 123 -7.80 -13.00 -0.49
N ALA A 124 -8.11 -13.25 0.78
CA ALA A 124 -7.19 -13.01 1.89
C ALA A 124 -5.89 -13.81 1.76
N ASP A 125 -5.98 -15.10 1.43
CA ASP A 125 -4.82 -15.97 1.23
C ASP A 125 -3.93 -15.47 0.08
N ALA A 126 -4.54 -14.95 -1.00
CA ALA A 126 -3.79 -14.37 -2.12
C ALA A 126 -3.03 -13.10 -1.71
N ILE A 127 -3.70 -12.17 -1.00
CA ILE A 127 -3.07 -10.96 -0.48
C ILE A 127 -1.92 -11.29 0.46
N MET A 128 -2.12 -12.22 1.40
CA MET A 128 -1.09 -12.65 2.33
C MET A 128 0.13 -13.25 1.61
N ALA A 129 -0.11 -14.04 0.56
CA ALA A 129 0.96 -14.63 -0.25
C ALA A 129 1.79 -13.57 -0.98
N THR A 130 1.16 -12.51 -1.51
CA THR A 130 1.87 -11.39 -2.13
C THR A 130 2.63 -10.55 -1.11
N ASN A 131 2.03 -10.27 0.06
CA ASN A 131 2.72 -9.56 1.13
C ASN A 131 4.00 -10.30 1.54
N ALA A 132 3.93 -11.63 1.71
CA ALA A 132 5.09 -12.46 2.02
C ALA A 132 6.15 -12.45 0.89
N LEU A 133 5.72 -12.44 -0.39
CA LEU A 133 6.64 -12.30 -1.52
C LEU A 133 7.39 -10.96 -1.48
N LEU A 134 6.67 -9.86 -1.24
CA LEU A 134 7.24 -8.51 -1.20
C LEU A 134 8.22 -8.33 -0.05
N GLU A 135 7.92 -8.90 1.13
CA GLU A 135 8.87 -8.96 2.25
C GLU A 135 10.14 -9.73 1.88
N GLY A 136 10.00 -10.91 1.24
CA GLY A 136 11.15 -11.67 0.76
C GLY A 136 11.98 -10.92 -0.29
N HIS A 137 11.35 -10.13 -1.15
CA HIS A 137 12.04 -9.30 -2.14
C HIS A 137 12.86 -8.17 -1.52
N GLU A 138 12.37 -7.59 -0.43
CA GLU A 138 13.06 -6.55 0.35
C GLU A 138 14.34 -7.13 0.97
N GLU A 139 14.22 -8.25 1.70
CA GLU A 139 15.36 -8.95 2.30
C GLU A 139 16.40 -9.38 1.25
N GLU A 140 15.95 -9.91 0.12
CA GLU A 140 16.84 -10.33 -0.96
C GLU A 140 17.56 -9.16 -1.60
N TYR A 141 16.89 -8.02 -1.76
CA TYR A 141 17.49 -6.81 -2.33
C TYR A 141 18.58 -6.25 -1.41
N GLU A 142 18.29 -6.11 -0.11
CA GLU A 142 19.28 -5.68 0.87
C GLU A 142 20.49 -6.63 0.91
N ASN A 143 20.22 -7.93 0.84
CA ASN A 143 21.28 -8.92 0.80
C ASN A 143 22.13 -8.79 -0.48
N ALA A 144 21.50 -8.62 -1.64
CA ALA A 144 22.17 -8.45 -2.92
C ALA A 144 23.01 -7.18 -2.97
N GLU A 145 22.52 -6.07 -2.40
CA GLU A 145 23.22 -4.80 -2.32
C GLU A 145 24.49 -4.91 -1.48
N ARG A 146 24.39 -5.54 -0.29
CA ARG A 146 25.55 -5.77 0.59
C ARG A 146 26.64 -6.63 -0.05
N HIS A 147 26.28 -7.56 -0.93
CA HIS A 147 27.20 -8.50 -1.56
C HIS A 147 27.63 -8.11 -2.98
N GLY A 148 27.21 -6.94 -3.47
CA GLY A 148 27.59 -6.44 -4.80
C GLY A 148 27.04 -7.28 -5.96
N HIS A 149 25.86 -7.89 -5.78
CA HIS A 149 25.18 -8.62 -6.84
C HIS A 149 24.56 -7.68 -7.88
N ASP A 150 24.19 -8.22 -9.05
CA ASP A 150 23.51 -7.46 -10.11
C ASP A 150 22.08 -7.09 -9.71
N LEU A 151 21.94 -5.91 -9.11
CA LEU A 151 20.66 -5.36 -8.64
C LEU A 151 19.66 -5.14 -9.77
N ALA A 152 20.14 -4.78 -10.96
CA ALA A 152 19.27 -4.54 -12.11
C ALA A 152 18.63 -5.84 -12.59
N ARG A 153 19.40 -6.93 -12.64
CA ARG A 153 18.87 -8.27 -12.95
C ARG A 153 17.92 -8.76 -11.88
N LEU A 154 18.26 -8.58 -10.60
CA LEU A 154 17.40 -8.97 -9.49
C LEU A 154 16.04 -8.26 -9.58
N ARG A 155 16.04 -6.92 -9.74
CA ARG A 155 14.82 -6.13 -9.84
C ARG A 155 13.93 -6.56 -11.01
N ARG A 156 14.48 -6.86 -12.18
CA ARG A 156 13.69 -7.38 -13.32
C ARG A 156 12.98 -8.69 -12.99
N ARG A 157 13.63 -9.60 -12.25
CA ARG A 157 13.01 -10.85 -11.82
C ARG A 157 11.88 -10.59 -10.82
N GLN A 158 12.16 -9.78 -9.81
CA GLN A 158 11.18 -9.40 -8.78
C GLN A 158 9.93 -8.76 -9.39
N LEU A 159 10.09 -7.86 -10.36
CA LEU A 159 8.96 -7.24 -11.07
C LEU A 159 8.04 -8.28 -11.74
N SER A 160 8.61 -9.28 -12.40
CA SER A 160 7.82 -10.34 -13.04
C SER A 160 7.08 -11.23 -12.02
N GLU A 161 7.69 -11.47 -10.85
CA GLU A 161 7.06 -12.23 -9.77
C GLU A 161 5.90 -11.44 -9.15
N VAL A 162 6.08 -10.14 -8.92
CA VAL A 162 5.01 -9.26 -8.41
C VAL A 162 3.83 -9.24 -9.39
N GLU A 163 4.05 -9.00 -10.68
CA GLU A 163 2.98 -8.99 -11.70
C GLU A 163 2.14 -10.27 -11.66
N LYS A 164 2.81 -11.43 -11.53
CA LYS A 164 2.15 -12.73 -11.42
C LYS A 164 1.28 -12.86 -10.17
N TYR A 165 1.76 -12.35 -9.04
CA TYR A 165 1.04 -12.43 -7.76
C TYR A 165 -0.12 -11.44 -7.69
N THR A 166 0.07 -10.22 -8.17
CA THR A 166 -1.00 -9.23 -8.34
C THR A 166 -2.15 -9.78 -9.17
N LYS A 167 -1.85 -10.46 -10.29
CA LYS A 167 -2.88 -11.10 -11.12
C LYS A 167 -3.66 -12.19 -10.35
N ARG A 168 -2.99 -12.95 -9.47
CA ARG A 168 -3.64 -13.97 -8.64
C ARG A 168 -4.58 -13.35 -7.61
N GLU A 169 -4.20 -12.23 -7.02
CA GLU A 169 -5.10 -11.45 -6.15
C GLU A 169 -6.35 -11.01 -6.89
N GLU A 170 -6.19 -10.43 -8.09
CA GLU A 170 -7.33 -10.00 -8.91
C GLU A 170 -8.26 -11.16 -9.28
N GLU A 171 -7.69 -12.32 -9.63
CA GLU A 171 -8.46 -13.53 -9.91
C GLU A 171 -9.20 -14.03 -8.66
N ALA A 172 -8.54 -14.02 -7.50
CA ALA A 172 -9.14 -14.42 -6.23
C ALA A 172 -10.28 -13.46 -5.81
N ALA A 173 -10.11 -12.16 -6.02
CA ALA A 173 -11.13 -11.14 -5.73
C ALA A 173 -12.41 -11.34 -6.57
N LYS A 174 -12.30 -11.89 -7.78
CA LYS A 174 -13.43 -12.13 -8.69
C LYS A 174 -14.20 -13.40 -8.39
N LEU A 175 -13.55 -14.42 -7.80
CA LEU A 175 -14.10 -15.77 -7.72
C LEU A 175 -14.91 -16.07 -6.45
N GLY A 176 -14.92 -15.18 -5.45
CA GLY A 176 -15.63 -15.43 -4.19
C GLY A 176 -15.07 -16.63 -3.40
N ASP A 177 -15.76 -17.01 -2.32
CA ASP A 177 -15.57 -18.33 -1.68
C ASP A 177 -16.61 -19.28 -2.30
N ASP A 178 -16.15 -20.35 -2.96
CA ASP A 178 -16.99 -21.46 -3.44
C ASP A 178 -17.54 -22.30 -2.27
#